data_AF-A0AAV7WC06-F1
#
_entry.id   AF-A0AAV7WC06-F1
#
_cell.length_a   1.000
_cell.length_b   1.000
_cell.length_c   1.000
_cell.angle_alpha   90.00
_cell.angle_beta   90.00
_cell.angle_gamma   90.00
#
_symmetry.space_group_name_H-M   'P 1'
#
loop_
_entity.id
_entity.type
_entity.pdbx_description
1 polymer ?
#
loop_
_entity_poly.entity_id
_entity_poly.type
_entity_poly.pdbx_seq_one_letter_code
_entity_poly.pdbx_strand_id
1 'polypeptide(L)'
;MFERYSHANAMNISDRGPSTKGCPVLLFPGRSLALVPVTEESYKRAVLPPLLNGLNSLKSVAETLQTSPDLLQDIPNNVGQLIESSFKSLSEAEQASLSQVRALDANVEERLSKIKKLNDEQKVLEARQQGRKVQLSGLQMQESLARQQQEAAQRAVNNAAVARNRAIQAKRDAEHARKVGIGIMFIPIIGPIIGAIMIAKAHEAMRTAQYAVKEATRSLNTQKNAVNKYVSECWSCSQKISLTTKTIMSNKAQIQDIEGDICRESTLHQKLTHFLRSVRQCTTLLSTLAGRTRTANMLMEFGGMIDALLPVLEEVVVIVRPLIGSSSDYQLLITVRLPTIINKLEEANSRVKQTASSKNGAIQDFI
;
A
#
# COMPACT_ATOMS: atom_id res chain seq x y z
N MET A 1 -41.20 -5.62 48.57
CA MET A 1 -42.60 -5.84 48.14
C MET A 1 -42.74 -5.13 46.81
N PHE A 2 -42.61 -5.92 45.73
CA PHE A 2 -43.70 -6.27 44.80
C PHE A 2 -43.82 -5.19 43.70
N GLU A 3 -43.21 -5.45 42.53
CA GLU A 3 -43.90 -5.99 41.32
C GLU A 3 -44.65 -4.85 40.58
N ARG A 4 -44.66 -4.66 39.25
CA ARG A 4 -44.42 -5.52 38.09
C ARG A 4 -44.74 -4.74 36.79
N TYR A 5 -44.16 -5.20 35.65
CA TYR A 5 -44.64 -5.13 34.23
C TYR A 5 -45.00 -3.75 33.62
N SER A 6 -45.00 -3.48 32.32
CA SER A 6 -44.49 -4.03 31.05
C SER A 6 -45.24 -3.31 29.94
N HIS A 7 -44.60 -3.13 28.78
CA HIS A 7 -45.10 -3.02 27.40
C HIS A 7 -44.24 -1.98 26.67
N ALA A 8 -43.31 -2.37 25.79
CA ALA A 8 -43.54 -2.89 24.44
C ALA A 8 -44.41 -1.94 23.61
N ASN A 9 -43.77 -1.16 22.75
CA ASN A 9 -44.40 -0.76 21.50
C ASN A 9 -43.38 -0.77 20.36
N ALA A 10 -43.66 -1.60 19.39
CA ALA A 10 -42.95 -1.77 18.13
C ALA A 10 -43.70 -1.02 17.02
N MET A 11 -43.02 -0.89 15.87
CA MET A 11 -43.54 -0.54 14.54
C MET A 11 -43.91 0.92 14.26
N ASN A 12 -43.03 1.58 13.50
CA ASN A 12 -43.41 2.09 12.17
C ASN A 12 -42.14 2.38 11.34
N ILE A 13 -41.76 1.43 10.48
CA ILE A 13 -40.82 1.67 9.38
C ILE A 13 -41.67 1.63 8.12
N SER A 14 -41.96 2.81 7.58
CA SER A 14 -42.68 3.01 6.32
C SER A 14 -41.66 3.14 5.20
N ASP A 15 -41.88 2.31 4.18
CA ASP A 15 -41.22 2.25 2.88
C ASP A 15 -40.89 3.62 2.26
N ARG A 16 -39.63 3.81 1.91
CA ARG A 16 -39.22 4.59 0.73
C ARG A 16 -38.01 3.91 0.08
N GLY A 17 -38.27 3.18 -1.00
CA GLY A 17 -37.22 2.62 -1.85
C GLY A 17 -36.46 3.69 -2.63
N PRO A 18 -35.19 3.46 -3.01
CA PRO A 18 -34.50 4.28 -3.98
C PRO A 18 -34.66 3.71 -5.39
N SER A 19 -35.28 4.51 -6.26
CA SER A 19 -35.23 4.40 -7.71
C SER A 19 -33.77 4.48 -8.18
N THR A 20 -33.23 3.36 -8.66
CA THR A 20 -31.93 3.31 -9.34
C THR A 20 -32.17 3.44 -10.84
N LYS A 21 -31.97 4.66 -11.35
CA LYS A 21 -31.80 4.90 -12.79
C LYS A 21 -30.47 4.29 -13.23
N GLY A 22 -30.54 3.46 -14.26
CA GLY A 22 -29.41 2.71 -14.80
C GLY A 22 -28.31 3.60 -15.34
N CYS A 23 -27.07 3.30 -14.92
CA CYS A 23 -25.88 3.62 -15.69
C CYS A 23 -25.51 2.38 -16.51
N PRO A 24 -25.25 2.49 -17.83
CA PRO A 24 -24.82 1.37 -18.62
C PRO A 24 -23.38 0.99 -18.23
N VAL A 25 -23.22 -0.24 -17.74
CA VAL A 25 -21.92 -0.88 -17.53
C VAL A 25 -21.37 -1.21 -18.91
N LEU A 26 -20.37 -0.45 -19.36
CA LEU A 26 -19.53 -0.84 -20.49
C LEU A 26 -18.64 -2.01 -20.05
N LEU A 27 -19.08 -3.21 -20.44
CA LEU A 27 -18.27 -4.43 -20.43
C LEU A 27 -17.09 -4.26 -21.40
N PHE A 28 -15.91 -3.96 -20.87
CA PHE A 28 -14.67 -4.18 -21.59
C PHE A 28 -14.28 -5.66 -21.46
N PRO A 29 -14.10 -6.41 -22.57
CA PRO A 29 -13.65 -7.79 -22.50
C PRO A 29 -12.18 -7.81 -22.09
N GLY A 30 -11.93 -8.13 -20.82
CA GLY A 30 -10.60 -8.40 -20.27
C GLY A 30 -10.02 -9.68 -20.87
N ARG A 31 -9.37 -9.55 -22.03
CA ARG A 31 -8.31 -10.49 -22.39
C ARG A 31 -7.11 -10.15 -21.53
N SER A 32 -6.87 -10.98 -20.50
CA SER A 32 -5.58 -11.07 -19.83
C SER A 32 -4.56 -11.56 -20.86
N LEU A 33 -4.01 -10.62 -21.62
CA LEU A 33 -2.77 -10.82 -22.34
C LEU A 33 -1.71 -10.87 -21.25
N ALA A 34 -1.06 -12.02 -21.08
CA ALA A 34 0.14 -12.14 -20.28
C ALA A 34 1.10 -11.01 -20.74
N LEU A 35 1.25 -9.99 -19.89
CA LEU A 35 2.10 -8.83 -20.18
C LEU A 35 3.53 -9.33 -20.18
N VAL A 36 4.05 -9.59 -21.39
CA VAL A 36 5.48 -9.74 -21.60
C VAL A 36 6.13 -8.49 -21.00
N PRO A 37 7.08 -8.63 -20.07
CA PRO A 37 7.72 -7.47 -19.45
C PRO A 37 8.37 -6.64 -20.55
N VAL A 38 7.86 -5.42 -20.75
CA VAL A 38 8.46 -4.48 -21.69
C VAL A 38 9.83 -4.09 -21.13
N THR A 39 10.87 -4.46 -21.85
CA THR A 39 12.26 -4.17 -21.53
C THR A 39 12.82 -3.14 -22.51
N GLU A 40 13.93 -2.52 -22.12
CA GLU A 40 14.68 -1.67 -23.04
C GLU A 40 15.07 -2.42 -24.32
N GLU A 41 15.48 -3.68 -24.20
CA GLU A 41 15.85 -4.52 -25.35
C GLU A 41 14.66 -4.82 -26.27
N SER A 42 13.49 -5.14 -25.70
CA SER A 42 12.29 -5.39 -26.50
C SER A 42 11.82 -4.12 -27.20
N TYR A 43 11.92 -2.96 -26.54
CA TYR A 43 11.63 -1.66 -27.15
C TYR A 43 12.57 -1.37 -28.33
N LYS A 44 13.88 -1.49 -28.11
CA LYS A 44 14.91 -1.29 -29.14
C LYS A 44 14.71 -2.22 -30.34
N ARG A 45 14.44 -3.50 -30.09
CA ARG A 45 14.22 -4.51 -31.14
C ARG A 45 12.99 -4.19 -32.01
N ALA A 46 11.94 -3.64 -31.42
CA ALA A 46 10.71 -3.30 -32.14
C ALA A 46 10.82 -1.98 -32.92
N VAL A 47 11.51 -0.98 -32.38
CA VAL A 47 11.48 0.40 -32.88
C VAL A 47 12.67 0.76 -33.77
N LEU A 48 13.87 0.25 -33.47
CA LEU A 48 15.09 0.67 -34.18
C LEU A 48 15.12 0.24 -35.65
N PRO A 49 14.78 -1.01 -36.03
CA PRO A 49 14.81 -1.40 -37.45
C PRO A 49 13.94 -0.53 -38.36
N PRO A 50 12.62 -0.31 -38.06
CA PRO A 50 11.79 0.53 -38.91
C PRO A 50 12.23 2.01 -38.90
N LEU A 51 12.73 2.54 -37.77
CA LEU A 51 13.30 3.88 -37.71
C LEU A 51 14.51 4.03 -38.66
N LEU A 52 15.46 3.10 -38.59
CA LEU A 52 16.67 3.15 -39.43
C LEU A 52 16.33 3.01 -40.92
N ASN A 53 15.34 2.17 -41.26
CA ASN A 53 14.88 2.02 -42.64
C ASN A 53 14.27 3.32 -43.16
N GLY A 54 13.40 3.96 -42.36
CA GLY A 54 12.80 5.24 -42.71
C GLY A 54 13.81 6.34 -42.94
N LEU A 55 14.77 6.51 -42.02
CA LEU A 55 15.83 7.51 -42.16
C LEU A 55 16.75 7.25 -43.35
N ASN A 56 17.06 5.98 -43.66
CA ASN A 56 17.82 5.65 -44.87
C ASN A 56 17.05 5.99 -46.15
N SER A 57 15.73 5.76 -46.19
CA SER A 57 14.91 6.18 -47.31
C SER A 57 14.94 7.70 -47.52
N LEU A 58 14.82 8.51 -46.44
CA LEU A 58 14.94 9.97 -46.53
C LEU A 58 16.33 10.42 -46.99
N LYS A 59 17.38 9.77 -46.50
CA LYS A 59 18.75 10.00 -46.97
C LYS A 59 18.84 9.76 -48.49
N SER A 60 18.27 8.67 -48.99
CA SER A 60 18.25 8.37 -50.42
C SER A 60 17.41 9.38 -51.23
N VAL A 61 16.34 9.94 -50.66
CA VAL A 61 15.60 11.06 -51.28
C VAL A 61 16.54 12.25 -51.47
N ALA A 62 17.21 12.68 -50.39
CA ALA A 62 18.11 13.83 -50.43
C ALA A 62 19.27 13.62 -51.42
N GLU A 63 19.87 12.43 -51.44
CA GLU A 63 20.92 12.07 -52.40
C GLU A 63 20.42 12.07 -53.85
N THR A 64 19.21 11.57 -54.10
CA THR A 64 18.61 11.56 -55.45
C THR A 64 18.35 12.98 -55.94
N LEU A 65 17.77 13.83 -55.08
CA LEU A 65 17.55 15.25 -55.39
C LEU A 65 18.87 15.99 -55.64
N GLN A 66 19.96 15.62 -54.97
CA GLN A 66 21.28 16.21 -55.22
C GLN A 66 21.83 15.88 -56.61
N THR A 67 21.57 14.67 -57.11
CA THR A 67 22.11 14.20 -58.40
C THR A 67 21.29 14.62 -59.63
N SER A 68 20.09 15.15 -59.44
CA SER A 68 19.21 15.58 -60.52
C SER A 68 19.33 17.09 -60.70
N PRO A 69 20.14 17.61 -61.64
CA PRO A 69 20.37 19.04 -61.79
C PRO A 69 19.10 19.82 -62.19
N ASP A 70 18.14 19.20 -62.89
CA ASP A 70 16.90 19.85 -63.34
C ASP A 70 15.71 19.64 -62.40
N LEU A 71 15.92 19.95 -61.11
CA LEU A 71 14.92 19.96 -60.03
C LEU A 71 13.63 20.76 -60.35
N LEU A 72 13.60 21.55 -61.43
CA LEU A 72 12.50 22.43 -61.78
C LEU A 72 11.55 21.85 -62.84
N GLN A 73 11.89 20.75 -63.53
CA GLN A 73 11.05 20.22 -64.61
C GLN A 73 10.44 18.84 -64.35
N ASP A 74 11.10 17.95 -63.61
CA ASP A 74 10.50 16.65 -63.25
C ASP A 74 11.15 16.07 -61.97
N ILE A 75 10.31 15.65 -61.02
CA ILE A 75 10.79 14.84 -59.89
C ILE A 75 11.14 13.44 -60.41
N PRO A 76 12.33 12.90 -60.09
CA PRO A 76 12.65 11.53 -60.42
C PRO A 76 11.60 10.55 -59.87
N ASN A 77 11.08 9.66 -60.71
CA ASN A 77 9.99 8.73 -60.36
C ASN A 77 10.26 7.87 -59.10
N ASN A 78 11.52 7.69 -58.73
CA ASN A 78 11.92 6.97 -57.52
C ASN A 78 11.79 7.79 -56.22
N VAL A 79 11.74 9.12 -56.26
CA VAL A 79 11.60 9.97 -55.06
C VAL A 79 10.27 9.73 -54.36
N GLY A 80 9.16 9.62 -55.12
CA GLY A 80 7.85 9.29 -54.55
C GLY A 80 7.86 7.94 -53.82
N GLN A 81 8.44 6.91 -54.43
CA GLN A 81 8.57 5.58 -53.80
C GLN A 81 9.45 5.59 -52.55
N LEU A 82 10.54 6.36 -52.55
CA LEU A 82 11.41 6.51 -51.38
C LEU A 82 10.72 7.25 -50.23
N ILE A 83 9.92 8.27 -50.53
CA ILE A 83 9.13 9.00 -49.52
C ILE A 83 8.03 8.09 -48.95
N GLU A 84 7.32 7.34 -49.80
CA GLU A 84 6.31 6.38 -49.36
C GLU A 84 6.93 5.29 -48.47
N SER A 85 8.08 4.74 -48.88
CA SER A 85 8.86 3.77 -48.09
C SER A 85 9.28 4.33 -46.73
N SER A 86 9.73 5.59 -46.72
CA SER A 86 10.05 6.30 -45.48
C SER A 86 8.83 6.44 -44.58
N PHE A 87 7.71 6.92 -45.12
CA PHE A 87 6.47 7.12 -44.37
C PHE A 87 5.98 5.81 -43.75
N LYS A 88 5.93 4.71 -44.52
CA LYS A 88 5.53 3.39 -44.01
C LYS A 88 6.44 2.93 -42.86
N SER A 89 7.76 3.00 -43.06
CA SER A 89 8.73 2.57 -42.06
C SER A 89 8.65 3.39 -40.78
N LEU A 90 8.51 4.72 -40.87
CA LEU A 90 8.42 5.59 -39.69
C LEU A 90 7.08 5.46 -38.97
N SER A 91 5.99 5.24 -39.70
CA SER A 91 4.68 4.94 -39.11
C SER A 91 4.70 3.59 -38.37
N GLU A 92 5.43 2.60 -38.89
CA GLU A 92 5.64 1.33 -38.20
C GLU A 92 6.44 1.51 -36.91
N ALA A 93 7.50 2.32 -36.94
CA ALA A 93 8.29 2.66 -35.75
C ALA A 93 7.45 3.38 -34.68
N GLU A 94 6.64 4.36 -35.10
CA GLU A 94 5.70 5.07 -34.23
C GLU A 94 4.70 4.09 -33.59
N GLN A 95 4.04 3.25 -34.40
CA GLN A 95 3.03 2.31 -33.92
C GLN A 95 3.63 1.27 -32.98
N ALA A 96 4.84 0.77 -33.28
CA ALA A 96 5.59 -0.10 -32.38
C ALA A 96 5.85 0.61 -31.06
N SER A 97 6.32 1.86 -31.07
CA SER A 97 6.56 2.64 -29.86
C SER A 97 5.27 2.87 -29.03
N LEU A 98 4.16 3.25 -29.68
CA LEU A 98 2.86 3.43 -29.04
C LEU A 98 2.34 2.15 -28.39
N SER A 99 2.55 0.99 -29.02
CA SER A 99 2.17 -0.30 -28.44
C SER A 99 2.93 -0.58 -27.14
N GLN A 100 4.22 -0.22 -27.09
CA GLN A 100 5.06 -0.37 -25.89
C GLN A 100 4.65 0.61 -24.79
N VAL A 101 4.30 1.86 -25.13
CA VAL A 101 3.74 2.84 -24.17
C VAL A 101 2.49 2.28 -23.50
N ARG A 102 1.54 1.74 -24.28
CA ARG A 102 0.29 1.18 -23.74
C ARG A 102 0.54 0.01 -22.79
N ALA A 103 1.47 -0.89 -23.15
CA ALA A 103 1.84 -2.01 -22.30
C ALA A 103 2.56 -1.57 -21.01
N LEU A 104 3.41 -0.55 -21.09
CA LEU A 104 4.05 0.05 -19.90
C LEU A 104 3.05 0.75 -19.00
N ASP A 105 2.12 1.53 -19.56
CA ASP A 105 1.06 2.21 -18.79
C ASP A 105 0.21 1.21 -18.01
N ALA A 106 -0.22 0.11 -18.64
CA ALA A 106 -0.94 -0.96 -17.96
C ALA A 106 -0.14 -1.54 -16.77
N ASN A 107 1.16 -1.78 -16.95
CA ASN A 107 2.03 -2.27 -15.87
C ASN A 107 2.21 -1.24 -14.73
N VAL A 108 2.30 0.05 -15.07
CA VAL A 108 2.41 1.14 -14.08
C VAL A 108 1.13 1.21 -13.24
N GLU A 109 -0.04 1.15 -13.88
CA GLU A 109 -1.34 1.17 -13.23
C GLU A 109 -1.56 -0.05 -12.33
N GLU A 110 -1.20 -1.25 -12.80
CA GLU A 110 -1.30 -2.48 -12.02
C GLU A 110 -0.47 -2.39 -10.73
N ARG A 111 0.77 -1.94 -10.84
CA ARG A 111 1.66 -1.76 -9.68
C ARG A 111 1.15 -0.69 -8.73
N LEU A 112 0.66 0.43 -9.24
CA LEU A 112 0.06 1.48 -8.41
C LEU A 112 -1.17 0.96 -7.66
N SER A 113 -2.00 0.14 -8.30
CA SER A 113 -3.13 -0.53 -7.66
C SER A 113 -2.67 -1.48 -6.55
N LYS A 114 -1.60 -2.25 -6.77
CA LYS A 114 -0.99 -3.11 -5.76
C LYS A 114 -0.46 -2.31 -4.55
N ILE A 115 0.27 -1.23 -4.79
CA ILE A 115 0.76 -0.33 -3.73
C ILE A 115 -0.40 0.23 -2.90
N LYS A 116 -1.49 0.64 -3.55
CA LYS A 116 -2.69 1.13 -2.84
C LYS A 116 -3.30 0.04 -1.95
N LYS A 117 -3.49 -1.17 -2.48
CA LYS A 117 -4.02 -2.30 -1.69
C LYS A 117 -3.17 -2.62 -0.47
N LEU A 118 -1.84 -2.65 -0.63
CA LEU A 118 -0.91 -2.89 0.47
C LEU A 118 -0.98 -1.78 1.54
N ASN A 119 -1.07 -0.51 1.13
CA ASN A 119 -1.26 0.61 2.06
C ASN A 119 -2.59 0.51 2.83
N ASP A 120 -3.67 0.10 2.15
CA ASP A 120 -4.96 -0.06 2.80
C ASP A 120 -4.93 -1.23 3.81
N GLU A 121 -4.27 -2.33 3.46
CA GLU A 121 -4.05 -3.45 4.36
C GLU A 121 -3.20 -3.07 5.58
N GLN A 122 -2.12 -2.31 5.37
CA GLN A 122 -1.28 -1.75 6.43
C GLN A 122 -2.12 -0.92 7.41
N LYS A 123 -2.93 0.03 6.91
CA LYS A 123 -3.80 0.88 7.74
C LYS A 123 -4.80 0.07 8.56
N VAL A 124 -5.41 -0.95 7.97
CA VAL A 124 -6.34 -1.84 8.68
C VAL A 124 -5.61 -2.60 9.80
N LEU A 125 -4.40 -3.10 9.54
CA LEU A 125 -3.60 -3.81 10.52
C LEU A 125 -3.10 -2.90 11.65
N GLU A 126 -2.69 -1.67 11.34
CA GLU A 126 -2.32 -0.64 12.32
C GLU A 126 -3.49 -0.28 13.23
N ALA A 127 -4.68 -0.07 12.67
CA ALA A 127 -5.90 0.19 13.44
C ALA A 127 -6.22 -1.00 14.38
N ARG A 128 -6.11 -2.23 13.87
CA ARG A 128 -6.28 -3.45 14.69
C ARG A 128 -5.21 -3.54 15.79
N GLN A 129 -3.96 -3.18 15.49
CA GLN A 129 -2.87 -3.19 16.46
C GLN A 129 -3.13 -2.17 17.58
N GLN A 130 -3.60 -0.97 17.24
CA GLN A 130 -3.94 0.06 18.20
C GLN A 130 -5.12 -0.37 19.10
N GLY A 131 -6.16 -0.96 18.51
CA GLY A 131 -7.27 -1.53 19.28
C GLY A 131 -6.83 -2.61 20.26
N ARG A 132 -5.91 -3.49 19.84
CA ARG A 132 -5.34 -4.53 20.72
C ARG A 132 -4.45 -3.96 21.83
N LYS A 133 -3.69 -2.88 21.58
CA LYS A 133 -2.92 -2.19 22.63
C LYS A 133 -3.84 -1.61 23.70
N VAL A 134 -4.97 -1.01 23.32
CA VAL A 134 -5.99 -0.52 24.27
C VAL A 134 -6.56 -1.68 25.10
N GLN A 135 -6.89 -2.81 24.46
CA GLN A 135 -7.35 -4.01 25.17
C GLN A 135 -6.31 -4.54 26.16
N LEU A 136 -5.03 -4.57 25.77
CA LEU A 136 -3.94 -4.99 26.63
C LEU A 136 -3.83 -4.11 27.88
N SER A 137 -3.88 -2.78 27.71
CA SER A 137 -3.84 -1.85 28.84
C SER A 137 -5.03 -2.06 29.79
N GLY A 138 -6.23 -2.31 29.24
CA GLY A 138 -7.41 -2.62 30.04
C GLY A 138 -7.27 -3.93 30.84
N LEU A 139 -6.74 -4.98 30.22
CA LEU A 139 -6.45 -6.25 30.90
C LEU A 139 -5.40 -6.08 31.99
N GLN A 140 -4.34 -5.31 31.75
CA GLN A 140 -3.30 -5.03 32.75
C GLN A 140 -3.86 -4.29 33.96
N MET A 141 -4.77 -3.34 33.75
CA MET A 141 -5.49 -2.66 34.84
C MET A 141 -6.40 -3.62 35.60
N GLN A 142 -7.06 -4.54 34.91
CA GLN A 142 -7.89 -5.56 35.56
C GLN A 142 -7.05 -6.55 36.38
N GLU A 143 -5.88 -6.97 35.87
CA GLU A 143 -4.95 -7.84 36.61
C GLU A 143 -4.44 -7.13 37.87
N SER A 144 -4.06 -5.86 37.80
CA SER A 144 -3.56 -5.12 38.95
C SER A 144 -4.63 -4.96 40.04
N LEU A 145 -5.88 -4.68 39.66
CA LEU A 145 -7.03 -4.64 40.58
C LEU A 145 -7.27 -6.01 41.23
N ALA A 146 -7.27 -7.09 40.45
CA ALA A 146 -7.46 -8.44 40.96
C ALA A 146 -6.35 -8.85 41.93
N ARG A 147 -5.09 -8.48 41.65
CA ARG A 147 -3.95 -8.70 42.57
C ARG A 147 -4.12 -7.91 43.87
N GLN A 148 -4.52 -6.64 43.80
CA GLN A 148 -4.79 -5.85 45.02
C GLN A 148 -5.89 -6.48 45.88
N GLN A 149 -6.97 -6.96 45.26
CA GLN A 149 -8.06 -7.65 45.96
C GLN A 149 -7.60 -9.00 46.55
N GLN A 150 -6.79 -9.75 45.82
CA GLN A 150 -6.15 -10.97 46.32
C GLN A 150 -5.30 -10.70 47.56
N GLU A 151 -4.45 -9.67 47.52
CA GLU A 151 -3.61 -9.29 48.67
C GLU A 151 -4.44 -8.87 49.89
N ALA A 152 -5.49 -8.08 49.68
CA ALA A 152 -6.41 -7.68 50.75
C ALA A 152 -7.12 -8.90 51.36
N ALA A 153 -7.61 -9.82 50.53
CA ALA A 153 -8.24 -11.07 50.97
C ALA A 153 -7.25 -11.97 51.71
N GLN A 154 -5.99 -12.06 51.25
CA GLN A 154 -4.94 -12.83 51.92
C GLN A 154 -4.59 -12.25 53.30
N ARG A 155 -4.53 -10.92 53.43
CA ARG A 155 -4.35 -10.25 54.74
C ARG A 155 -5.52 -10.55 55.67
N ALA A 156 -6.76 -10.54 55.14
CA ALA A 156 -7.96 -10.89 55.92
C ALA A 156 -7.92 -12.36 56.41
N VAL A 157 -7.53 -13.30 55.54
CA VAL A 157 -7.34 -14.72 55.91
C VAL A 157 -6.29 -14.86 57.01
N ASN A 158 -5.14 -14.19 56.87
CA ASN A 158 -4.08 -14.25 57.87
C ASN A 158 -4.54 -13.68 59.22
N ASN A 159 -5.23 -12.54 59.21
CA ASN A 159 -5.78 -11.91 60.41
C ASN A 159 -6.85 -12.80 61.08
N ALA A 160 -7.74 -13.41 60.29
CA ALA A 160 -8.75 -14.34 60.77
C ALA A 160 -8.12 -15.63 61.34
N ALA A 161 -7.05 -16.13 60.72
CA ALA A 161 -6.29 -17.28 61.21
C ALA A 161 -5.59 -16.97 62.54
N VAL A 162 -4.98 -15.79 62.68
CA VAL A 162 -4.39 -15.32 63.94
C VAL A 162 -5.46 -15.16 65.02
N ALA A 163 -6.60 -14.54 64.70
CA ALA A 163 -7.73 -14.39 65.63
C ALA A 163 -8.30 -15.74 66.07
N ARG A 164 -8.44 -16.70 65.14
CA ARG A 164 -8.85 -18.08 65.42
C ARG A 164 -7.85 -18.79 66.33
N ASN A 165 -6.54 -18.67 66.05
CA ASN A 165 -5.51 -19.29 66.88
C ASN A 165 -5.47 -18.70 68.28
N ARG A 166 -5.63 -17.38 68.42
CA ARG A 166 -5.77 -16.70 69.72
C ARG A 166 -7.01 -17.16 70.47
N ALA A 167 -8.15 -17.33 69.79
CA ALA A 167 -9.37 -17.86 70.41
C ALA A 167 -9.22 -19.33 70.84
N ILE A 168 -8.51 -20.15 70.05
CA ILE A 168 -8.19 -21.56 70.40
C ILE A 168 -7.22 -21.61 71.58
N GLN A 169 -6.20 -20.75 71.61
CA GLN A 169 -5.27 -20.63 72.74
C GLN A 169 -6.00 -20.15 74.00
N ALA A 170 -6.76 -19.07 73.93
CA ALA A 170 -7.58 -18.60 75.05
C ALA A 170 -8.56 -19.68 75.56
N LYS A 171 -9.11 -20.52 74.66
CA LYS A 171 -9.91 -21.68 75.05
C LYS A 171 -9.08 -22.73 75.80
N ARG A 172 -7.86 -23.07 75.31
CA ARG A 172 -6.96 -24.03 75.97
C ARG A 172 -6.43 -23.51 77.31
N ASP A 173 -6.12 -22.22 77.37
CA ASP A 173 -5.66 -21.53 78.57
C ASP A 173 -6.79 -21.45 79.60
N ALA A 174 -8.04 -21.23 79.17
CA ALA A 174 -9.22 -21.35 80.01
C ALA A 174 -9.51 -22.81 80.45
N GLU A 175 -9.22 -23.81 79.61
CA GLU A 175 -9.29 -25.23 79.98
C GLU A 175 -8.21 -25.60 81.02
N HIS A 176 -7.01 -25.00 80.97
CA HIS A 176 -5.97 -25.16 81.99
C HIS A 176 -6.24 -24.35 83.27
N ALA A 177 -6.75 -23.12 83.15
CA ALA A 177 -7.20 -22.29 84.27
C ALA A 177 -8.45 -22.88 84.95
N ARG A 178 -9.17 -23.82 84.33
CA ARG A 178 -10.22 -24.60 85.01
C ARG A 178 -9.67 -25.53 86.12
N LYS A 179 -8.36 -25.71 86.24
CA LYS A 179 -7.72 -26.39 87.40
C LYS A 179 -7.15 -25.43 88.46
N VAL A 180 -7.16 -24.11 88.24
CA VAL A 180 -6.76 -23.10 89.24
C VAL A 180 -7.72 -21.91 89.15
N GLY A 181 -8.65 -21.84 90.10
CA GLY A 181 -9.82 -20.97 90.06
C GLY A 181 -9.56 -19.47 89.81
N ILE A 182 -10.52 -18.87 89.10
CA ILE A 182 -10.94 -17.46 89.10
C ILE A 182 -9.82 -16.43 88.97
N GLY A 183 -9.64 -15.90 87.76
CA GLY A 183 -8.95 -14.63 87.54
C GLY A 183 -8.94 -14.23 86.08
N ILE A 184 -9.43 -13.01 85.79
CA ILE A 184 -9.30 -12.23 84.56
C ILE A 184 -10.43 -12.48 83.51
N MET A 185 -11.66 -11.99 83.74
CA MET A 185 -12.12 -10.67 83.24
C MET A 185 -10.98 -9.73 82.89
N PHE A 186 -10.76 -9.30 81.63
CA PHE A 186 -10.27 -7.97 81.24
C PHE A 186 -9.87 -7.96 79.74
N ILE A 187 -10.86 -7.77 78.86
CA ILE A 187 -10.64 -7.14 77.54
C ILE A 187 -11.72 -6.05 77.41
N PRO A 188 -11.41 -4.77 77.68
CA PRO A 188 -12.36 -3.69 77.56
C PRO A 188 -12.36 -3.20 76.10
N ILE A 189 -13.49 -3.31 75.40
CA ILE A 189 -14.05 -2.35 74.41
C ILE A 189 -15.25 -2.95 73.66
N ILE A 190 -15.40 -4.28 73.55
CA ILE A 190 -16.66 -4.89 73.03
C ILE A 190 -17.07 -6.07 73.90
N GLY A 191 -18.02 -5.85 74.82
CA GLY A 191 -18.52 -6.93 75.68
C GLY A 191 -19.39 -6.62 76.90
N PRO A 192 -19.74 -5.38 77.29
CA PRO A 192 -20.65 -5.17 78.43
C PRO A 192 -22.06 -5.76 78.28
N ILE A 193 -22.44 -6.28 77.10
CA ILE A 193 -23.77 -6.83 76.84
C ILE A 193 -23.88 -8.34 77.17
N ILE A 194 -22.76 -9.03 77.44
CA ILE A 194 -22.75 -10.47 77.80
C ILE A 194 -22.40 -10.65 79.30
N GLY A 195 -22.75 -9.67 80.13
CA GLY A 195 -22.45 -9.66 81.57
C GLY A 195 -23.57 -10.20 82.48
N ALA A 196 -24.78 -10.42 81.97
CA ALA A 196 -25.95 -10.69 82.82
C ALA A 196 -26.50 -12.13 82.77
N ILE A 197 -25.93 -13.04 81.97
CA ILE A 197 -26.47 -14.41 81.83
C ILE A 197 -25.36 -15.48 81.95
N MET A 198 -24.55 -15.40 83.01
CA MET A 198 -23.57 -16.48 83.32
C MET A 198 -23.55 -16.83 84.81
N ILE A 199 -24.72 -17.17 85.37
CA ILE A 199 -24.81 -18.13 86.47
C ILE A 199 -25.82 -19.20 86.05
N ALA A 200 -25.35 -20.14 85.24
CA ALA A 200 -25.83 -21.53 85.09
C ALA A 200 -25.31 -22.08 83.75
N LYS A 201 -24.78 -23.31 83.78
CA LYS A 201 -24.44 -24.18 82.62
C LYS A 201 -23.07 -23.97 81.96
N ALA A 202 -22.06 -24.58 82.58
CA ALA A 202 -20.77 -24.92 81.96
C ALA A 202 -20.86 -25.86 80.72
N HIS A 203 -22.05 -26.37 80.37
CA HIS A 203 -22.31 -27.12 79.12
C HIS A 203 -22.68 -26.20 77.94
N GLU A 204 -23.21 -25.01 78.20
CA GLU A 204 -23.69 -24.09 77.16
C GLU A 204 -22.52 -23.26 76.61
N ALA A 205 -21.60 -22.83 77.47
CA ALA A 205 -20.34 -22.19 77.09
C ALA A 205 -19.48 -23.02 76.13
N MET A 206 -19.48 -24.36 76.27
CA MET A 206 -18.75 -25.26 75.36
C MET A 206 -19.43 -25.36 73.98
N ARG A 207 -20.77 -25.34 73.91
CA ARG A 207 -21.51 -25.25 72.64
C ARG A 207 -21.34 -23.89 71.97
N THR A 208 -21.36 -22.80 72.75
CA THR A 208 -21.12 -21.44 72.25
C THR A 208 -19.68 -21.27 71.73
N ALA A 209 -18.69 -21.85 72.41
CA ALA A 209 -17.30 -21.88 71.95
C ALA A 209 -17.11 -22.78 70.71
N GLN A 210 -17.77 -23.94 70.64
CA GLN A 210 -17.78 -24.78 69.44
C GLN A 210 -18.47 -24.10 68.25
N TYR A 211 -19.57 -23.38 68.51
CA TYR A 211 -20.27 -22.57 67.50
C TYR A 211 -19.38 -21.43 67.00
N ALA A 212 -18.71 -20.70 67.91
CA ALA A 212 -17.74 -19.66 67.55
C ALA A 212 -16.56 -20.20 66.74
N VAL A 213 -16.02 -21.37 67.08
CA VAL A 213 -14.96 -22.03 66.30
C VAL A 213 -15.47 -22.50 64.93
N LYS A 214 -16.70 -23.01 64.86
CA LYS A 214 -17.34 -23.43 63.59
C LYS A 214 -17.61 -22.23 62.69
N GLU A 215 -18.05 -21.11 63.25
CA GLU A 215 -18.31 -19.87 62.53
C GLU A 215 -17.02 -19.19 62.08
N ALA A 216 -15.99 -19.15 62.92
CA ALA A 216 -14.65 -18.70 62.54
C ALA A 216 -14.03 -19.60 61.45
N THR A 217 -14.28 -20.92 61.48
CA THR A 217 -13.82 -21.86 60.45
C THR A 217 -14.60 -21.69 59.14
N ARG A 218 -15.92 -21.42 59.20
CA ARG A 218 -16.74 -21.06 58.03
C ARG A 218 -16.26 -19.74 57.41
N SER A 219 -16.05 -18.70 58.21
CA SER A 219 -15.53 -17.42 57.75
C SER A 219 -14.15 -17.56 57.09
N LEU A 220 -13.26 -18.36 57.69
CA LEU A 220 -11.94 -18.67 57.11
C LEU A 220 -12.06 -19.43 55.78
N ASN A 221 -12.98 -20.40 55.67
CA ASN A 221 -13.22 -21.11 54.42
C ASN A 221 -13.83 -20.20 53.33
N THR A 222 -14.76 -19.31 53.70
CA THR A 222 -15.33 -18.30 52.77
C THR A 222 -14.24 -17.36 52.26
N GLN A 223 -13.35 -16.89 53.13
CA GLN A 223 -12.23 -16.03 52.73
C GLN A 223 -11.18 -16.78 51.89
N LYS A 224 -10.89 -18.06 52.18
CA LYS A 224 -10.05 -18.92 51.32
C LYS A 224 -10.67 -19.13 49.94
N ASN A 225 -11.99 -19.33 49.87
CA ASN A 225 -12.69 -19.44 48.58
C ASN A 225 -12.61 -18.13 47.80
N ALA A 226 -12.68 -16.97 48.46
CA ALA A 226 -12.46 -15.68 47.83
C ALA A 226 -11.02 -15.52 47.30
N VAL A 227 -10.00 -15.92 48.07
CA VAL A 227 -8.60 -15.92 47.60
C VAL A 227 -8.42 -16.82 46.37
N ASN A 228 -8.95 -18.05 46.40
CA ASN A 228 -8.85 -18.97 45.26
C ASN A 228 -9.55 -18.42 44.02
N LYS A 229 -10.68 -17.74 44.18
CA LYS A 229 -11.37 -17.04 43.08
C LYS A 229 -10.48 -15.96 42.47
N TYR A 230 -9.88 -15.08 43.28
CA TYR A 230 -8.99 -14.02 42.79
C TYR A 230 -7.69 -14.55 42.16
N VAL A 231 -7.13 -15.64 42.69
CA VAL A 231 -6.00 -16.34 42.07
C VAL A 231 -6.36 -16.85 40.68
N SER A 232 -7.54 -17.48 40.54
CA SER A 232 -8.04 -17.95 39.25
C SER A 232 -8.30 -16.81 38.27
N GLU A 233 -8.82 -15.68 38.75
CA GLU A 233 -9.04 -14.47 37.93
C GLU A 233 -7.72 -13.84 37.47
N CYS A 234 -6.72 -13.74 38.36
CA CYS A 234 -5.38 -13.28 38.02
C CYS A 234 -4.73 -14.16 36.96
N TRP A 235 -4.83 -15.49 37.12
CA TRP A 235 -4.28 -16.44 36.15
C TRP A 235 -4.97 -16.32 34.78
N SER A 236 -6.30 -16.19 34.77
CA SER A 236 -7.08 -15.94 33.54
C SER A 236 -6.69 -14.64 32.86
N CYS A 237 -6.47 -13.56 33.63
CA CYS A 237 -6.03 -12.28 33.08
C CYS A 237 -4.62 -12.39 32.49
N SER A 238 -3.69 -13.02 33.21
CA SER A 238 -2.31 -13.24 32.75
C SER A 238 -2.26 -14.05 31.45
N GLN A 239 -3.08 -15.09 31.31
CA GLN A 239 -3.25 -15.85 30.06
C GLN A 239 -3.71 -14.95 28.90
N LYS A 240 -4.75 -14.12 29.11
CA LYS A 240 -5.26 -13.19 28.09
C LYS A 240 -4.23 -12.13 27.70
N ILE A 241 -3.46 -11.61 28.66
CA ILE A 241 -2.35 -10.67 28.43
C ILE A 241 -1.28 -11.32 27.57
N SER A 242 -0.87 -12.56 27.89
CA SER A 242 0.12 -13.30 27.11
C SER A 242 -0.33 -13.53 25.66
N LEU A 243 -1.58 -13.97 25.46
CA LEU A 243 -2.16 -14.19 24.13
C LEU A 243 -2.27 -12.87 23.32
N THR A 244 -2.73 -11.80 23.96
CA THR A 244 -2.85 -10.49 23.32
C THR A 244 -1.49 -9.94 22.93
N THR A 245 -0.49 -10.07 23.80
CA THR A 245 0.90 -9.66 23.54
C THR A 245 1.50 -10.43 22.37
N LYS A 246 1.35 -11.76 22.33
CA LYS A 246 1.79 -12.59 21.19
C LYS A 246 1.15 -12.12 19.88
N THR A 247 -0.14 -11.80 19.92
CA THR A 247 -0.81 -11.33 18.71
C THR A 247 -0.36 -9.94 18.27
N ILE A 248 -0.07 -9.02 19.23
CA ILE A 248 0.51 -7.71 18.91
C ILE A 248 1.88 -7.87 18.24
N MET A 249 2.72 -8.78 18.73
CA MET A 249 4.02 -9.08 18.11
C MET A 249 3.85 -9.65 16.69
N SER A 250 2.92 -10.58 16.50
CA SER A 250 2.60 -11.14 15.18
C SER A 250 2.12 -10.06 14.21
N ASN A 251 1.20 -9.18 14.63
CA ASN A 251 0.73 -8.08 13.81
C ASN A 251 1.85 -7.09 13.47
N LYS A 252 2.79 -6.85 14.41
CA LYS A 252 3.94 -5.99 14.15
C LYS A 252 4.84 -6.58 13.06
N ALA A 253 5.09 -7.88 13.11
CA ALA A 253 5.87 -8.56 12.06
C ALA A 253 5.17 -8.48 10.70
N GLN A 254 3.85 -8.66 10.65
CA GLN A 254 3.06 -8.51 9.41
C GLN A 254 3.11 -7.08 8.85
N ILE A 255 3.03 -6.06 9.71
CA ILE A 255 3.16 -4.66 9.27
C ILE A 255 4.53 -4.43 8.65
N GLN A 256 5.60 -4.93 9.28
CA GLN A 256 6.96 -4.80 8.73
C GLN A 256 7.14 -5.52 7.39
N ASP A 257 6.51 -6.67 7.22
CA ASP A 257 6.52 -7.42 5.96
C ASP A 257 5.81 -6.62 4.84
N ILE A 258 4.63 -6.07 5.13
CA ILE A 258 3.88 -5.21 4.20
C ILE A 258 4.66 -3.94 3.85
N GLU A 259 5.32 -3.30 4.83
CA GLU A 259 6.19 -2.14 4.60
C GLU A 259 7.35 -2.48 3.64
N GLY A 260 7.95 -3.67 3.82
CA GLY A 260 8.97 -4.20 2.91
C GLY A 260 8.43 -4.37 1.49
N ASP A 261 7.23 -4.93 1.35
CA ASP A 261 6.58 -5.11 0.06
C ASP A 261 6.19 -3.78 -0.61
N ILE A 262 5.71 -2.79 0.15
CA ILE A 262 5.44 -1.44 -0.34
C ILE A 262 6.73 -0.80 -0.87
N CYS A 263 7.84 -0.91 -0.12
CA CYS A 263 9.13 -0.37 -0.53
C CYS A 263 9.62 -1.01 -1.84
N ARG A 264 9.50 -2.35 -1.94
CA ARG A 264 9.86 -3.12 -3.12
C ARG A 264 9.04 -2.72 -4.35
N GLU A 265 7.73 -2.68 -4.23
CA GLU A 265 6.83 -2.30 -5.34
C GLU A 265 6.98 -0.82 -5.73
N SER A 266 7.19 0.08 -4.77
CA SER A 266 7.44 1.51 -5.02
C SER A 266 8.73 1.72 -5.82
N THR A 267 9.80 1.01 -5.47
CA THR A 267 11.07 1.06 -6.21
C THR A 267 10.89 0.60 -7.65
N LEU A 268 10.13 -0.48 -7.87
CA LEU A 268 9.82 -0.97 -9.22
C LEU A 268 8.95 0.01 -10.00
N HIS A 269 7.92 0.58 -9.37
CA HIS A 269 7.06 1.60 -9.96
C HIS A 269 7.85 2.85 -10.38
N GLN A 270 8.80 3.31 -9.56
CA GLN A 270 9.65 4.45 -9.90
C GLN A 270 10.55 4.15 -11.11
N LYS A 271 11.19 2.97 -11.14
CA LYS A 271 12.00 2.54 -12.30
C LYS A 271 11.16 2.46 -13.57
N LEU A 272 9.97 1.88 -13.49
CA LEU A 272 9.07 1.73 -14.62
C LEU A 272 8.55 3.09 -15.11
N THR A 273 8.23 4.01 -14.21
CA THR A 273 7.78 5.37 -14.55
C THR A 273 8.89 6.17 -15.24
N HIS A 274 10.14 6.03 -14.77
CA HIS A 274 11.29 6.61 -15.44
C HIS A 274 11.45 6.06 -16.86
N PHE A 275 11.38 4.74 -17.01
CA PHE A 275 11.47 4.10 -18.33
C PHE A 275 10.32 4.51 -19.26
N LEU A 276 9.09 4.55 -18.77
CA LEU A 276 7.92 5.04 -19.50
C LEU A 276 8.10 6.49 -19.97
N ARG A 277 8.69 7.37 -19.15
CA ARG A 277 8.99 8.74 -19.54
C ARG A 277 9.93 8.78 -20.76
N SER A 278 11.03 8.02 -20.72
CA SER A 278 11.96 7.91 -21.85
C SER A 278 11.29 7.36 -23.10
N VAL A 279 10.46 6.32 -22.97
CA VAL A 279 9.71 5.74 -24.09
C VAL A 279 8.70 6.75 -24.67
N ARG A 280 8.03 7.54 -23.83
CA ARG A 280 7.11 8.60 -24.30
C ARG A 280 7.85 9.71 -25.03
N GLN A 281 9.01 10.15 -24.55
CA GLN A 281 9.86 11.12 -25.27
C GLN A 281 10.24 10.60 -26.66
N CYS A 282 10.70 9.34 -26.73
CA CYS A 282 11.01 8.68 -28.00
C CYS A 282 9.78 8.59 -28.92
N THR A 283 8.61 8.26 -28.35
CA THR A 283 7.34 8.19 -29.09
C THR A 283 6.94 9.54 -29.67
N THR A 284 7.04 10.63 -28.92
CA THR A 284 6.73 11.99 -29.41
C THR A 284 7.63 12.38 -30.58
N LEU A 285 8.92 12.04 -30.51
CA LEU A 285 9.85 12.26 -31.63
C LEU A 285 9.43 11.46 -32.86
N LEU A 286 9.11 10.17 -32.68
CA LEU A 286 8.66 9.30 -33.77
C LEU A 286 7.34 9.76 -34.40
N SER A 287 6.36 10.19 -33.60
CA SER A 287 5.11 10.77 -34.09
C SER A 287 5.33 12.05 -34.88
N THR A 288 6.25 12.90 -34.43
CA THR A 288 6.61 14.12 -35.17
C THR A 288 7.25 13.76 -36.51
N LEU A 289 8.16 12.78 -36.52
CA LEU A 289 8.87 12.34 -37.72
C LEU A 289 7.93 11.63 -38.72
N ALA A 290 7.05 10.76 -38.25
CA ALA A 290 6.00 10.13 -39.05
C ALA A 290 5.03 11.17 -39.63
N GLY A 291 4.65 12.17 -38.82
CA GLY A 291 3.81 13.29 -39.27
C GLY A 291 4.45 14.10 -40.40
N ARG A 292 5.74 14.49 -40.27
CA ARG A 292 6.44 15.23 -41.33
C ARG A 292 6.65 14.41 -42.59
N THR A 293 6.99 13.13 -42.47
CA THR A 293 7.13 12.27 -43.65
C THR A 293 5.80 11.96 -44.33
N ARG A 294 4.69 11.95 -43.58
CA ARG A 294 3.34 11.92 -44.15
C ARG A 294 3.04 13.18 -44.97
N THR A 295 3.43 14.36 -44.47
CA THR A 295 3.31 15.62 -45.24
C THR A 295 4.10 15.55 -46.53
N ALA A 296 5.35 15.07 -46.49
CA ALA A 296 6.15 14.85 -47.70
C ALA A 296 5.45 13.89 -48.68
N ASN A 297 4.87 12.79 -48.17
CA ASN A 297 4.15 11.83 -49.01
C ASN A 297 2.92 12.47 -49.69
N MET A 298 2.13 13.25 -48.96
CA MET A 298 1.00 13.98 -49.55
C MET A 298 1.45 14.99 -50.61
N LEU A 299 2.54 15.73 -50.36
CA LEU A 299 3.07 16.69 -51.35
C LEU A 299 3.48 15.99 -52.66
N MET A 300 4.04 14.79 -52.55
CA MET A 300 4.39 13.96 -53.71
C MET A 300 3.15 13.42 -54.44
N GLU A 301 2.11 13.02 -53.71
CA GLU A 301 0.87 12.51 -54.31
C GLU A 301 0.05 13.60 -55.03
N PHE A 302 0.08 14.85 -54.54
CA PHE A 302 -0.86 15.89 -54.99
C PHE A 302 -0.25 17.03 -55.81
N GLY A 303 1.07 17.07 -56.02
CA GLY A 303 1.65 18.19 -56.77
C GLY A 303 3.11 18.08 -57.17
N GLY A 304 3.86 17.10 -56.65
CA GLY A 304 5.24 16.85 -57.09
C GLY A 304 6.14 18.10 -57.06
N MET A 305 5.92 18.99 -56.08
CA MET A 305 6.67 20.25 -55.98
C MET A 305 7.88 20.07 -55.07
N ILE A 306 9.08 20.13 -55.65
CA ILE A 306 10.36 20.04 -54.91
C ILE A 306 10.49 21.19 -53.91
N ASP A 307 10.02 22.38 -54.27
CA ASP A 307 10.04 23.57 -53.41
C ASP A 307 9.26 23.38 -52.11
N ALA A 308 8.20 22.55 -52.14
CA ALA A 308 7.43 22.21 -50.95
C ALA A 308 8.06 21.05 -50.16
N LEU A 309 8.85 20.19 -50.81
CA LEU A 309 9.51 19.05 -50.18
C LEU A 309 10.76 19.45 -49.39
N LEU A 310 11.53 20.43 -49.89
CA LEU A 310 12.76 20.93 -49.27
C LEU A 310 12.58 21.35 -47.80
N PRO A 311 11.59 22.20 -47.44
CA PRO A 311 11.34 22.57 -46.05
C PRO A 311 11.04 21.36 -45.14
N VAL A 312 10.34 20.34 -45.66
CA VAL A 312 10.02 19.13 -44.89
C VAL A 312 11.29 18.33 -44.60
N LEU A 313 12.20 18.20 -45.56
CA LEU A 313 13.48 17.53 -45.36
C LEU A 313 14.37 18.29 -44.35
N GLU A 314 14.35 19.62 -44.37
CA GLU A 314 15.05 20.44 -43.37
C GLU A 314 14.49 20.22 -41.96
N GLU A 315 13.17 20.25 -41.80
CA GLU A 315 12.51 19.98 -40.52
C GLU A 315 12.82 18.57 -39.99
N VAL A 316 12.84 17.56 -40.88
CA VAL A 316 13.23 16.20 -40.52
C VAL A 316 14.63 16.18 -39.90
N VAL A 317 15.62 16.86 -40.52
CA VAL A 317 16.98 16.94 -39.98
C VAL A 317 16.99 17.57 -38.59
N VAL A 318 16.23 18.66 -38.40
CA VAL A 318 16.09 19.31 -37.08
C VAL A 318 15.51 18.35 -36.03
N ILE A 319 14.50 17.57 -36.40
CA ILE A 319 13.84 16.60 -35.49
C ILE A 319 14.80 15.47 -35.08
N VAL A 320 15.63 14.97 -36.00
CA VAL A 320 16.50 13.81 -35.73
C VAL A 320 17.87 14.19 -35.19
N ARG A 321 18.30 15.45 -35.32
CA ARG A 321 19.59 15.95 -34.78
C ARG A 321 19.82 15.62 -33.29
N PRO A 322 18.82 15.69 -32.38
CA PRO A 322 19.00 15.28 -30.99
C PRO A 322 19.43 13.82 -30.79
N LEU A 323 19.24 12.95 -31.78
CA LEU A 323 19.65 11.54 -31.73
C LEU A 323 21.15 11.32 -31.95
N ILE A 324 21.90 12.34 -32.39
CA ILE A 324 23.37 12.29 -32.54
C ILE A 324 24.06 12.64 -31.22
N GLY A 325 23.43 13.46 -30.39
CA GLY A 325 23.99 13.93 -29.13
C GLY A 325 23.86 12.93 -27.99
N SER A 326 24.69 13.10 -26.96
CA SER A 326 24.58 12.36 -25.69
C SER A 326 23.39 12.82 -24.82
N SER A 327 22.29 13.26 -25.43
CA SER A 327 21.11 13.69 -24.68
C SER A 327 20.47 12.48 -23.99
N SER A 328 20.28 12.57 -22.68
CA SER A 328 19.69 11.50 -21.87
C SER A 328 18.27 11.15 -22.30
N ASP A 329 17.55 12.08 -22.93
CA ASP A 329 16.13 11.94 -23.25
C ASP A 329 15.84 10.91 -24.36
N TYR A 330 16.82 10.62 -25.23
CA TYR A 330 16.63 9.73 -26.38
C TYR A 330 17.56 8.50 -26.36
N GLN A 331 18.15 8.18 -25.21
CA GLN A 331 19.12 7.09 -25.08
C GLN A 331 18.62 5.73 -25.57
N LEU A 332 17.29 5.53 -25.55
CA LEU A 332 16.64 4.31 -26.07
C LEU A 332 16.72 4.18 -27.60
N LEU A 333 16.81 5.29 -28.32
CA LEU A 333 16.88 5.33 -29.78
C LEU A 333 18.32 5.45 -30.29
N ILE A 334 19.29 5.85 -29.47
CA ILE A 334 20.68 6.04 -29.90
C ILE A 334 21.28 4.71 -30.37
N THR A 335 21.84 4.72 -31.58
CA THR A 335 22.60 3.59 -32.15
C THR A 335 23.84 4.10 -32.85
N VAL A 336 24.86 3.23 -33.00
CA VAL A 336 26.10 3.53 -33.73
C VAL A 336 25.84 3.96 -35.18
N ARG A 337 24.72 3.52 -35.78
CA ARG A 337 24.37 3.79 -37.18
C ARG A 337 23.70 5.15 -37.39
N LEU A 338 23.01 5.69 -36.38
CA LEU A 338 22.24 6.92 -36.51
C LEU A 338 23.10 8.14 -36.85
N PRO A 339 24.25 8.40 -36.19
CA PRO A 339 25.10 9.53 -36.53
C PRO A 339 25.50 9.57 -38.00
N THR A 340 25.88 8.42 -38.57
CA THR A 340 26.27 8.33 -39.97
C THR A 340 25.11 8.62 -40.92
N ILE A 341 23.90 8.14 -40.61
CA ILE A 341 22.72 8.39 -41.45
C ILE A 341 22.31 9.87 -41.38
N ILE A 342 22.26 10.43 -40.18
CA ILE A 342 21.81 11.80 -39.97
C ILE A 342 22.81 12.81 -40.56
N ASN A 343 24.11 12.62 -40.35
CA ASN A 343 25.13 13.51 -40.95
C ASN A 343 25.05 13.49 -42.48
N LYS A 344 24.88 12.32 -43.09
CA LYS A 344 24.73 12.21 -44.56
C LYS A 344 23.44 12.86 -45.06
N LEU A 345 22.33 12.71 -44.32
CA LEU A 345 21.07 13.37 -44.64
C LEU A 345 21.23 14.90 -44.55
N GLU A 346 21.91 15.41 -43.52
CA GLU A 346 22.18 16.84 -43.33
C GLU A 346 23.09 17.41 -44.42
N GLU A 347 24.15 16.70 -44.78
CA GLU A 347 25.04 17.06 -45.89
C GLU A 347 24.31 17.11 -47.22
N ALA A 348 23.50 16.08 -47.52
CA ALA A 348 22.71 16.01 -48.76
C ALA A 348 21.68 17.15 -48.82
N ASN A 349 20.90 17.37 -47.74
CA ASN A 349 19.92 18.45 -47.68
C ASN A 349 20.55 19.84 -47.87
N SER A 350 21.72 20.08 -47.24
CA SER A 350 22.44 21.35 -47.38
C SER A 350 22.86 21.61 -48.82
N ARG A 351 23.29 20.56 -49.55
CA ARG A 351 23.67 20.67 -50.96
C ARG A 351 22.46 20.91 -51.87
N VAL A 352 21.35 20.21 -51.67
CA VAL A 352 20.12 20.42 -52.45
C VAL A 352 19.61 21.86 -52.28
N LYS A 353 19.68 22.40 -51.05
CA LYS A 353 19.31 23.79 -50.77
C LYS A 353 20.17 24.80 -51.52
N GLN A 354 21.50 24.61 -51.53
CA GLN A 354 22.43 25.48 -52.24
C GLN A 354 22.16 25.48 -53.76
N THR A 355 21.91 24.30 -54.34
CA THR A 355 21.59 24.19 -55.78
C THR A 355 20.26 24.86 -56.13
N ALA A 356 19.25 24.77 -55.26
CA ALA A 356 17.96 25.44 -55.46
C ALA A 356 18.08 26.97 -55.36
N SER A 357 18.83 27.48 -54.37
CA SER A 357 19.02 28.93 -54.16
C SER A 357 19.87 29.58 -55.27
N SER A 358 20.91 28.89 -55.76
CA SER A 358 21.74 29.38 -56.86
C SER A 358 20.96 29.53 -58.18
N LYS A 359 19.94 28.69 -58.42
CA LYS A 359 19.10 28.77 -59.63
C LYS A 359 18.06 29.88 -59.55
N ASN A 360 17.48 30.14 -58.39
CA ASN A 360 16.53 31.25 -58.22
C ASN A 360 17.20 32.63 -58.37
N GLY A 361 18.45 32.78 -57.94
CA GLY A 361 19.22 34.02 -58.18
C GLY A 361 19.54 34.25 -59.66
N ALA A 362 19.91 33.19 -60.39
CA ALA A 362 20.21 33.28 -61.82
C ALA A 362 18.97 33.62 -62.68
N ILE A 363 17.75 33.28 -62.25
CA ILE A 363 16.51 33.64 -62.94
C ILE A 363 16.13 35.12 -62.67
N GLN A 364 16.46 35.65 -61.49
CA GLN A 364 16.24 37.07 -61.15
C GLN A 364 17.22 38.02 -61.85
N ASP A 365 18.44 37.58 -62.15
CA ASP A 365 19.42 38.38 -62.91
C ASP A 365 19.14 38.43 -64.42
N PHE A 366 18.18 37.64 -64.91
CA PHE A 366 17.77 37.58 -66.33
C PHE A 366 16.42 38.26 -66.64
N ILE A 367 15.73 38.79 -65.61
CA ILE A 367 14.50 39.60 -65.73
C ILE A 367 14.83 41.04 -65.41
#